data_AF-N4UB72-F1
#
_entry.id   AF-N4UB72-F1
#
_cell.length_a   1.000
_cell.length_b   1.000
_cell.length_c   1.000
_cell.angle_alpha   90.00
_cell.angle_beta   90.00
_cell.angle_gamma   90.00
#
_symmetry.space_group_name_H-M   'P 1'
#
loop_
_entity.id
_entity.type
_entity.pdbx_description
1 polymer ?
#
loop_
_entity_poly.entity_id
_entity_poly.type
_entity_poly.pdbx_seq_one_letter_code
_entity_poly.pdbx_strand_id
1 'polypeptide(L)'
;MDTYAVELNSFCDTVLSKVYDLAGERHIIFSSFNPDICLCLSYKQPSIPILFLTDAGCCEVCDIRASSLQEAIRFARRWNLLGIVAAAEPFVNSPRLIKIVKENGIVCFSYGTLNNDPEMVRRQVKQGIDAVIVDSVLAIRKGLTSGETPTEPVNGENGTNGTLKPDHELKEKLDELTINGGGP
;
A
#
# COMPACT_ATOMS: atom_id res chain seq x y z
N MET A 1 22.46 21.64 19.37
CA MET A 1 21.72 20.53 18.74
C MET A 1 20.27 20.96 18.72
N ASP A 2 19.64 21.00 17.56
CA ASP A 2 18.27 21.48 17.38
C ASP A 2 17.30 20.62 18.20
N THR A 3 16.55 21.22 19.12
CA THR A 3 15.66 20.52 20.06
C THR A 3 14.63 19.67 19.32
N TYR A 4 14.18 20.13 18.15
CA TYR A 4 13.24 19.41 17.29
C TYR A 4 13.80 18.06 16.83
N ALA A 5 15.07 18.02 16.41
CA ALA A 5 15.71 16.79 15.96
C ALA A 5 15.87 15.76 17.09
N VAL A 6 16.13 16.22 18.32
CA VAL A 6 16.25 15.36 19.51
C VAL A 6 14.91 14.72 19.84
N GLU A 7 13.82 15.48 19.77
CA GLU A 7 12.46 14.99 20.03
C GLU A 7 12.01 13.97 18.99
N LEU A 8 12.23 14.25 17.69
CA LEU A 8 11.88 13.33 16.60
C LEU A 8 12.61 11.98 16.73
N ASN A 9 13.90 12.06 17.05
CA ASN A 9 14.75 10.90 17.25
C ASN A 9 14.24 10.03 18.42
N SER A 10 13.98 10.65 19.57
CA SER A 10 13.45 10.00 20.77
C SER A 10 12.06 9.37 20.52
N PHE A 11 11.20 10.05 19.76
CA PHE A 11 9.90 9.54 19.35
C PHE A 11 10.05 8.25 18.53
N CYS A 12 10.86 8.28 17.47
CA CYS A 12 11.11 7.11 16.63
C CYS A 12 11.72 5.96 17.42
N ASP A 13 12.68 6.23 18.31
CA ASP A 13 13.31 5.20 19.16
C ASP A 13 12.29 4.53 20.09
N THR A 14 11.39 5.33 20.68
CA THR A 14 10.35 4.81 21.55
C THR A 14 9.38 3.89 20.79
N VAL A 15 8.94 4.31 19.59
CA VAL A 15 8.06 3.49 18.75
C VAL A 15 8.75 2.20 18.32
N LEU A 16 10.00 2.29 17.85
CA LEU A 16 10.78 1.13 17.41
C LEU A 16 11.02 0.13 18.54
N SER A 17 11.39 0.60 19.73
CA SER A 17 11.54 -0.27 20.91
C SER A 17 10.26 -1.04 21.19
N LYS A 18 9.10 -0.38 21.21
CA LYS A 18 7.81 -1.06 21.45
C LYS A 18 7.46 -2.04 20.36
N VAL A 19 7.76 -1.72 19.11
CA VAL A 19 7.52 -2.64 18.00
C VAL A 19 8.44 -3.86 18.11
N TYR A 20 9.73 -3.71 18.38
CA TYR A 20 10.63 -4.85 18.54
C TYR A 20 10.29 -5.73 19.74
N ASP A 21 9.88 -5.13 20.85
CA ASP A 21 9.51 -5.88 22.06
C ASP A 21 8.20 -6.68 21.88
N LEU A 22 7.26 -6.17 21.07
CA LEU A 22 5.88 -6.67 21.04
C LEU A 22 5.44 -7.25 19.69
N ALA A 23 6.18 -7.07 18.58
CA ALA A 23 5.75 -7.46 17.24
C ALA A 23 5.43 -8.95 17.13
N GLY A 24 6.28 -9.81 17.72
CA GLY A 24 6.21 -11.26 17.53
C GLY A 24 6.38 -11.62 16.05
N GLU A 25 5.49 -12.45 15.52
CA GLU A 25 5.51 -12.92 14.12
C GLU A 25 4.69 -12.04 13.16
N ARG A 26 4.18 -10.89 13.62
CA ARG A 26 3.31 -10.04 12.81
C ARG A 26 4.12 -9.30 11.74
N HIS A 27 3.59 -9.28 10.51
CA HIS A 27 4.09 -8.39 9.47
C HIS A 27 3.67 -6.95 9.77
N ILE A 28 4.64 -6.04 9.83
CA ILE A 28 4.45 -4.63 10.17
C ILE A 28 4.93 -3.78 8.99
N ILE A 29 4.20 -2.70 8.73
CA ILE A 29 4.60 -1.63 7.80
C ILE A 29 4.43 -0.33 8.56
N PHE A 30 5.43 0.56 8.47
CA PHE A 30 5.31 1.90 9.00
C PHE A 30 4.80 2.86 7.93
N SER A 31 4.06 3.86 8.35
CA SER A 31 3.65 4.93 7.47
C SER A 31 3.50 6.25 8.23
N SER A 32 3.86 7.37 7.60
CA SER A 32 3.69 8.71 8.19
C SER A 32 3.42 9.79 7.13
N PHE A 33 2.65 10.81 7.50
CA PHE A 33 2.52 12.07 6.74
C PHE A 33 3.75 12.97 6.88
N ASN A 34 4.55 12.76 7.93
CA ASN A 34 5.75 13.55 8.16
C ASN A 34 6.93 12.90 7.41
N PRO A 35 7.50 13.59 6.41
CA PRO A 35 8.65 13.06 5.67
C PRO A 35 9.89 12.86 6.56
N ASP A 36 10.12 13.70 7.57
CA ASP A 36 11.28 13.55 8.47
C ASP A 36 11.15 12.31 9.37
N ILE A 37 9.93 11.94 9.77
CA ILE A 37 9.66 10.65 10.44
C ILE A 37 10.02 9.50 9.50
N CYS A 38 9.59 9.56 8.24
CA CYS A 38 9.89 8.50 7.26
C CYS A 38 11.39 8.31 7.07
N LEU A 39 12.16 9.40 7.03
CA LEU A 39 13.62 9.36 6.96
C LEU A 39 14.24 8.82 8.24
N CYS A 40 13.81 9.33 9.40
CA CYS A 40 14.35 8.89 10.67
C CYS A 40 14.15 7.38 10.87
N LEU A 41 12.97 6.87 10.53
CA LEU A 41 12.69 5.44 10.56
C LEU A 41 13.54 4.66 9.55
N SER A 42 13.72 5.15 8.31
CA SER A 42 14.50 4.43 7.29
C SER A 42 15.99 4.34 7.64
N TYR A 43 16.52 5.34 8.35
CA TYR A 43 17.90 5.33 8.84
C TYR A 43 18.09 4.47 10.10
N LYS A 44 17.08 4.38 10.96
CA LYS A 44 17.16 3.62 12.22
C LYS A 44 16.95 2.13 12.02
N GLN A 45 16.18 1.73 11.02
CA GLN A 45 15.90 0.34 10.76
C GLN A 45 15.76 0.07 9.25
N PRO A 46 16.39 -1.00 8.72
CA PRO A 46 16.24 -1.38 7.31
C PRO A 46 15.21 -2.50 7.08
N SER A 47 14.69 -3.14 8.13
CA SER A 47 13.94 -4.40 8.03
C SER A 47 12.44 -4.24 7.81
N ILE A 48 11.84 -3.17 8.33
CA ILE A 48 10.40 -2.91 8.30
C ILE A 48 10.13 -1.90 7.17
N PRO A 49 9.29 -2.24 6.18
CA PRO A 49 8.98 -1.34 5.08
C PRO A 49 8.29 -0.06 5.56
N ILE A 50 8.58 1.05 4.87
CA ILE A 50 8.03 2.37 5.17
C ILE A 50 7.29 2.92 3.96
N LEU A 51 6.08 3.43 4.18
CA LEU A 51 5.24 4.12 3.21
C LEU A 51 5.09 5.60 3.57
N PHE A 52 5.15 6.48 2.59
CA PHE A 52 4.90 7.91 2.80
C PHE A 52 3.43 8.25 2.56
N LEU A 53 2.75 8.87 3.54
CA LEU A 53 1.38 9.35 3.36
C LEU A 53 1.37 10.75 2.72
N THR A 54 0.46 10.96 1.79
CA THR A 54 0.25 12.25 1.15
C THR A 54 -1.23 12.49 0.85
N ASP A 55 -1.70 13.72 1.07
CA ASP A 55 -3.01 14.13 0.58
C ASP A 55 -3.02 14.40 -0.94
N ALA A 56 -1.89 14.19 -1.62
CA ALA A 56 -1.76 14.26 -3.07
C ALA A 56 -2.25 15.59 -3.70
N GLY A 57 -2.22 16.67 -2.92
CA GLY A 57 -2.67 18.01 -3.33
C GLY A 57 -4.13 18.33 -3.01
N CYS A 58 -4.85 17.47 -2.26
CA CYS A 58 -6.23 17.73 -1.83
C CYS A 58 -6.35 18.80 -0.72
N CYS A 59 -5.27 19.04 0.04
CA CYS A 59 -5.23 20.06 1.08
C CYS A 59 -3.88 20.77 1.09
N GLU A 60 -3.85 21.94 1.73
CA GLU A 60 -2.60 22.65 1.97
C GLU A 60 -1.76 21.91 3.02
N VAL A 61 -0.48 21.74 2.71
CA VAL A 61 0.49 21.08 3.59
C VAL A 61 1.66 22.02 3.84
N CYS A 62 2.29 21.88 5.01
CA CYS A 62 3.42 22.71 5.39
C CYS A 62 4.76 22.26 4.78
N ASP A 63 4.83 21.05 4.22
CA ASP A 63 6.05 20.49 3.63
C ASP A 63 5.91 20.30 2.12
N ILE A 64 6.83 20.88 1.36
CA ILE A 64 6.84 20.80 -0.10
C ILE A 64 6.95 19.36 -0.62
N ARG A 65 7.59 18.45 0.13
CA ARG A 65 7.71 17.02 -0.21
C ARG A 65 6.35 16.32 -0.23
N ALA A 66 5.37 16.85 0.51
CA ALA A 66 4.00 16.32 0.59
C ALA A 66 3.01 17.08 -0.32
N SER A 67 3.44 18.17 -0.96
CA SER A 67 2.55 19.15 -1.62
C SER A 67 1.74 18.64 -2.79
N SER A 68 2.20 17.57 -3.45
CA SER A 68 1.50 16.96 -4.57
C SER A 68 1.84 15.48 -4.67
N LEU A 69 1.03 14.74 -5.42
CA LEU A 69 1.33 13.34 -5.76
C LEU A 69 2.72 13.21 -6.41
N GLN A 70 3.10 14.16 -7.27
CA GLN A 70 4.37 14.10 -7.98
C GLN A 70 5.57 14.27 -7.04
N GLU A 71 5.49 15.23 -6.10
CA GLU A 71 6.52 15.41 -5.08
C GLU A 71 6.60 14.22 -4.13
N ALA A 72 5.46 13.64 -3.74
CA ALA A 72 5.43 12.46 -2.90
C ALA A 72 6.11 11.25 -3.58
N ILE A 73 5.86 11.02 -4.87
CA ILE A 73 6.55 9.98 -5.66
C ILE A 73 8.05 10.26 -5.70
N ARG A 74 8.47 11.51 -5.98
CA ARG A 74 9.89 11.89 -6.01
C ARG A 74 10.56 11.64 -4.68
N PHE A 75 9.90 12.00 -3.58
CA PHE A 75 10.40 11.81 -2.22
C PHE A 75 10.56 10.32 -1.90
N ALA A 76 9.50 9.52 -2.09
CA ALA A 76 9.54 8.09 -1.80
C ALA A 76 10.65 7.36 -2.58
N ARG A 77 10.81 7.67 -3.88
CA ARG A 77 11.88 7.10 -4.69
C ARG A 77 13.26 7.55 -4.26
N ARG A 78 13.44 8.85 -3.98
CA ARG A 78 14.74 9.43 -3.63
C ARG A 78 15.33 8.79 -2.36
N TRP A 79 14.46 8.42 -1.43
CA TRP A 79 14.83 7.86 -0.14
C TRP A 79 14.59 6.35 -0.03
N ASN A 80 14.36 5.69 -1.18
CA ASN A 80 14.17 4.24 -1.27
C ASN A 80 13.09 3.71 -0.31
N LEU A 81 11.99 4.45 -0.16
CA LEU A 81 10.81 3.99 0.57
C LEU A 81 10.06 2.95 -0.27
N LEU A 82 9.29 2.08 0.37
CA LEU A 82 8.51 1.05 -0.32
C LEU A 82 7.50 1.67 -1.30
N GLY A 83 6.92 2.80 -0.92
CA GLY A 83 5.99 3.55 -1.76
C GLY A 83 5.16 4.57 -0.99
N ILE A 84 3.96 4.84 -1.50
CA ILE A 84 3.10 5.91 -0.99
C ILE A 84 1.70 5.41 -0.63
N VAL A 85 1.07 6.11 0.31
CA VAL A 85 -0.36 6.03 0.57
C VAL A 85 -0.95 7.41 0.28
N ALA A 86 -1.77 7.51 -0.76
CA ALA A 86 -2.33 8.79 -1.17
C ALA A 86 -3.84 8.89 -0.89
N ALA A 87 -4.35 10.11 -0.76
CA ALA A 87 -5.79 10.34 -0.77
C ALA A 87 -6.42 9.70 -2.02
N ALA A 88 -7.59 9.09 -1.86
CA ALA A 88 -8.27 8.36 -2.94
C ALA A 88 -8.85 9.28 -4.01
N GLU A 89 -9.15 10.54 -3.67
CA GLU A 89 -9.83 11.49 -4.57
C GLU A 89 -9.09 11.72 -5.89
N PRO A 90 -7.77 12.01 -5.93
CA PRO A 90 -7.04 12.12 -7.19
C PRO A 90 -7.07 10.85 -8.03
N PHE A 91 -7.02 9.67 -7.40
CA PHE A 91 -7.09 8.39 -8.11
C PHE A 91 -8.48 8.07 -8.65
N VAL A 92 -9.53 8.43 -7.93
CA VAL A 92 -10.91 8.28 -8.40
C VAL A 92 -11.18 9.25 -9.54
N ASN A 93 -10.73 10.50 -9.44
CA ASN A 93 -10.93 11.51 -10.48
C ASN A 93 -10.09 11.18 -11.73
N SER A 94 -8.83 10.79 -11.53
CA SER A 94 -7.89 10.45 -12.61
C SER A 94 -7.21 9.09 -12.35
N PRO A 95 -7.88 7.96 -12.66
CA PRO A 95 -7.34 6.62 -12.35
C PRO A 95 -5.99 6.30 -13.01
N ARG A 96 -5.64 6.98 -14.11
CA ARG A 96 -4.33 6.84 -14.77
C ARG A 96 -3.16 7.23 -13.87
N LEU A 97 -3.37 8.07 -12.86
CA LEU A 97 -2.32 8.46 -11.91
C LEU A 97 -1.74 7.25 -11.15
N ILE A 98 -2.54 6.20 -10.91
CA ILE A 98 -2.07 4.95 -10.29
C ILE A 98 -0.94 4.34 -11.13
N LYS A 99 -1.10 4.31 -12.47
CA LYS A 99 -0.08 3.78 -13.37
C LYS A 99 1.21 4.57 -13.29
N ILE A 100 1.13 5.89 -13.17
CA ILE A 100 2.32 6.74 -13.03
C ILE A 100 3.10 6.37 -11.75
N VAL A 101 2.42 6.14 -10.63
CA VAL A 101 3.07 5.69 -9.38
C VAL A 101 3.76 4.34 -9.60
N LYS A 102 3.09 3.39 -10.28
CA LYS A 102 3.63 2.04 -10.52
C LYS A 102 4.78 2.02 -11.52
N GLU A 103 4.72 2.84 -12.57
CA GLU A 103 5.81 3.03 -13.55
C GLU A 103 7.08 3.58 -12.89
N ASN A 104 6.94 4.22 -11.73
CA ASN A 104 8.05 4.69 -10.91
C ASN A 104 8.67 3.59 -10.02
N GLY A 105 8.12 2.36 -10.04
CA GLY A 105 8.66 1.20 -9.35
C GLY A 105 8.38 1.14 -7.85
N ILE A 106 7.39 1.90 -7.37
CA ILE A 106 6.99 1.95 -5.96
C ILE A 106 5.54 1.50 -5.80
N VAL A 107 5.17 1.01 -4.60
CA VAL A 107 3.79 0.59 -4.35
C VAL A 107 2.86 1.79 -4.17
N CYS A 108 1.61 1.62 -4.61
CA CYS A 108 0.57 2.65 -4.59
C CYS A 108 -0.61 2.20 -3.74
N PHE A 109 -0.78 2.81 -2.57
CA PHE A 109 -1.92 2.57 -1.69
C PHE A 109 -2.84 3.80 -1.70
N SER A 110 -4.11 3.62 -1.36
CA SER A 110 -5.04 4.75 -1.16
C SER A 110 -5.77 4.72 0.18
N TYR A 111 -6.16 5.90 0.68
CA TYR A 111 -7.06 6.07 1.83
C TYR A 111 -8.10 7.15 1.55
N GLY A 112 -9.14 7.21 2.38
CA GLY A 112 -10.13 8.29 2.38
C GLY A 112 -11.55 7.78 2.17
N THR A 113 -12.52 8.69 2.33
CA THR A 113 -13.95 8.35 2.37
C THR A 113 -14.46 7.70 1.08
N LEU A 114 -13.88 8.04 -0.07
CA LEU A 114 -14.22 7.42 -1.36
C LEU A 114 -13.90 5.93 -1.41
N ASN A 115 -13.00 5.43 -0.57
CA ASN A 115 -12.71 4.00 -0.49
C ASN A 115 -13.83 3.21 0.21
N ASN A 116 -14.82 3.88 0.81
CA ASN A 116 -16.01 3.24 1.37
C ASN A 116 -17.08 2.91 0.32
N ASP A 117 -16.90 3.33 -0.93
CA ASP A 117 -17.75 2.95 -2.07
C ASP A 117 -17.08 1.86 -2.91
N PRO A 118 -17.66 0.64 -3.00
CA PRO A 118 -17.14 -0.43 -3.84
C PRO A 118 -16.96 -0.05 -5.31
N GLU A 119 -17.79 0.84 -5.85
CA GLU A 119 -17.67 1.35 -7.23
C GLU A 119 -16.34 2.09 -7.42
N MET A 120 -16.01 2.98 -6.48
CA MET A 120 -14.79 3.78 -6.51
C MET A 120 -13.55 2.91 -6.28
N VAL A 121 -13.65 1.91 -5.41
CA VAL A 121 -12.59 0.92 -5.21
C VAL A 121 -12.37 0.09 -6.49
N ARG A 122 -13.45 -0.37 -7.16
CA ARG A 122 -13.35 -1.08 -8.46
C ARG A 122 -12.60 -0.27 -9.51
N ARG A 123 -12.83 1.05 -9.57
CA ARG A 123 -12.13 1.95 -10.51
C ARG A 123 -10.62 1.97 -10.26
N GLN A 124 -10.19 2.00 -8.99
CA GLN A 124 -8.78 1.98 -8.61
C GLN A 124 -8.14 0.61 -8.86
N VAL A 125 -8.82 -0.48 -8.46
CA VAL A 125 -8.38 -1.87 -8.69
C VAL A 125 -8.19 -2.16 -10.17
N LYS A 126 -9.08 -1.66 -11.04
CA LYS A 126 -8.94 -1.81 -12.51
C LYS A 126 -7.67 -1.17 -13.07
N GLN A 127 -7.09 -0.18 -12.40
CA GLN A 127 -5.79 0.41 -12.78
C GLN A 127 -4.60 -0.25 -12.09
N GLY A 128 -4.84 -1.27 -11.26
CA GLY A 128 -3.83 -2.07 -10.60
C GLY A 128 -3.29 -1.44 -9.32
N ILE A 129 -4.11 -0.73 -8.54
CA ILE A 129 -3.70 -0.26 -7.20
C ILE A 129 -3.29 -1.45 -6.31
N ASP A 130 -2.27 -1.29 -5.49
CA ASP A 130 -1.68 -2.41 -4.73
C ASP A 130 -2.45 -2.70 -3.43
N ALA A 131 -2.96 -1.66 -2.76
CA ALA A 131 -3.84 -1.80 -1.60
C ALA A 131 -4.78 -0.59 -1.42
N VAL A 132 -5.87 -0.82 -0.71
CA VAL A 132 -6.90 0.19 -0.43
C VAL A 132 -7.25 0.14 1.06
N ILE A 133 -7.09 1.27 1.76
CA ILE A 133 -7.45 1.43 3.17
C ILE A 133 -8.93 1.85 3.22
N VAL A 134 -9.73 1.08 3.97
CA VAL A 134 -11.19 1.17 4.04
C VAL A 134 -11.65 1.12 5.49
N ASP A 135 -12.80 1.72 5.80
CA ASP A 135 -13.38 1.64 7.15
C ASP A 135 -14.10 0.30 7.38
N SER A 136 -14.68 -0.28 6.32
CA SER A 136 -15.42 -1.54 6.37
C SER A 136 -14.93 -2.56 5.34
N VAL A 137 -14.01 -3.43 5.77
CA VAL A 137 -13.43 -4.50 4.94
C VAL A 137 -14.51 -5.44 4.38
N LEU A 138 -15.53 -5.79 5.18
CA LEU A 138 -16.57 -6.72 4.77
C LEU A 138 -17.44 -6.14 3.64
N ALA A 139 -17.82 -4.86 3.75
CA ALA A 139 -18.67 -4.20 2.76
C ALA A 139 -17.97 -4.11 1.40
N ILE A 140 -16.71 -3.68 1.41
CA ILE A 140 -15.91 -3.57 0.19
C ILE A 140 -15.63 -4.95 -0.40
N ARG A 141 -15.22 -5.93 0.41
CA ARG A 141 -14.99 -7.30 -0.07
C ARG A 141 -16.22 -7.85 -0.78
N LYS A 142 -17.42 -7.75 -0.17
CA LYS A 142 -18.66 -8.16 -0.81
C LYS A 142 -18.89 -7.40 -2.12
N GLY A 143 -18.79 -6.08 -2.10
CA GLY A 143 -19.02 -5.25 -3.28
C GLY A 143 -18.03 -5.48 -4.44
N LEU A 144 -16.85 -6.02 -4.16
CA LEU A 144 -15.89 -6.45 -5.18
C LEU A 144 -16.21 -7.86 -5.71
N THR A 145 -16.67 -8.78 -4.86
CA THR A 145 -17.00 -10.16 -5.27
C THR A 145 -18.39 -10.33 -5.88
N SER A 146 -19.34 -9.43 -5.61
CA SER A 146 -20.73 -9.56 -6.11
C SER A 146 -20.89 -9.43 -7.63
N GLY A 147 -19.85 -8.99 -8.35
CA GLY A 147 -19.82 -8.92 -9.81
C GLY A 147 -19.39 -10.23 -10.50
N GLU A 148 -18.90 -11.21 -9.74
CA GLU A 148 -18.62 -12.56 -10.23
C GLU A 148 -19.90 -13.39 -10.10
N THR A 149 -20.80 -13.31 -11.08
CA THR A 149 -21.79 -14.37 -11.25
C THR A 149 -21.01 -15.67 -11.49
N PRO A 150 -21.25 -16.74 -10.71
CA PRO A 150 -20.78 -18.06 -11.09
C PRO A 150 -21.29 -18.31 -12.50
N THR A 151 -20.40 -18.59 -13.44
CA THR A 151 -20.80 -19.11 -14.75
C THR A 151 -21.62 -20.36 -14.49
N GLU A 152 -22.93 -20.29 -14.70
CA GLU A 152 -23.78 -21.48 -14.64
C GLU A 152 -23.21 -22.50 -15.64
N PRO A 153 -23.07 -23.78 -15.24
CA PRO A 153 -22.67 -24.81 -16.17
C PRO A 153 -23.77 -24.94 -17.23
N VAL A 154 -23.43 -24.59 -18.47
CA VAL A 154 -24.25 -24.91 -19.63
C VAL A 154 -24.42 -26.42 -19.66
N ASN A 155 -25.63 -26.90 -19.40
CA ASN A 155 -26.03 -28.29 -19.58
C ASN A 155 -25.82 -28.69 -21.04
N GLY A 156 -24.69 -29.33 -21.30
CA GLY A 156 -24.40 -30.11 -22.49
C GLY A 156 -23.70 -31.38 -22.03
N GLU A 157 -24.41 -32.50 -22.09
CA GLU A 157 -23.93 -33.83 -21.76
C GLU A 157 -22.64 -34.15 -22.53
N ASN A 158 -21.54 -34.44 -21.81
CA ASN A 158 -20.70 -35.65 -21.95
C ASN A 158 -19.30 -35.48 -21.34
N GLY A 159 -18.95 -36.36 -20.39
CA GLY A 159 -17.58 -36.89 -20.27
C GLY A 159 -16.62 -36.28 -19.25
N THR A 160 -16.43 -37.01 -18.14
CA THR A 160 -15.18 -37.26 -17.38
C THR A 160 -14.47 -36.13 -16.60
N ASN A 161 -14.65 -36.18 -15.27
CA ASN A 161 -13.73 -35.96 -14.13
C ASN A 161 -12.37 -35.23 -14.26
N GLY A 162 -12.18 -34.28 -13.32
CA GLY A 162 -10.97 -34.08 -12.50
C GLY A 162 -10.05 -32.94 -12.95
N THR A 163 -9.53 -32.02 -12.14
CA THR A 163 -9.46 -31.81 -10.68
C THR A 163 -8.98 -30.35 -10.50
N LEU A 164 -9.58 -29.57 -9.58
CA LEU A 164 -9.10 -28.23 -9.23
C LEU A 164 -7.71 -28.33 -8.58
N LYS A 165 -6.73 -27.58 -9.10
CA LYS A 165 -5.42 -27.43 -8.45
C LYS A 165 -5.55 -26.45 -7.26
N PRO A 166 -5.09 -26.81 -6.06
CA PRO A 166 -5.23 -25.97 -4.87
C PRO A 166 -4.10 -24.94 -4.77
N ASP A 167 -4.44 -23.74 -4.26
CA ASP A 167 -3.76 -22.73 -3.40
C ASP A 167 -2.22 -22.61 -3.31
N HIS A 168 -1.43 -23.42 -4.03
CA HIS A 168 0.03 -23.49 -3.95
C HIS A 168 0.69 -22.36 -4.75
N GLU A 169 0.10 -21.93 -5.87
CA GLU A 169 0.68 -20.90 -6.76
C GLU A 169 0.74 -19.50 -6.11
N LEU A 170 -0.16 -19.19 -5.16
CA LEU A 170 -0.13 -17.92 -4.43
C LEU A 170 0.92 -17.92 -3.32
N LYS A 171 1.24 -19.10 -2.77
CA LYS A 171 2.27 -19.25 -1.75
C LYS A 171 3.67 -19.21 -2.37
N GLU A 172 3.85 -19.86 -3.52
CA GLU A 172 5.10 -19.81 -4.30
C GLU A 172 5.47 -18.38 -4.72
N LYS A 173 4.50 -17.55 -5.13
CA LYS A 173 4.78 -16.14 -5.48
C LYS A 173 5.19 -15.27 -4.30
N LEU A 174 4.73 -15.60 -3.09
CA LEU A 174 5.09 -14.85 -1.87
C LEU A 174 6.49 -15.27 -1.36
N ASP A 175 6.82 -16.55 -1.53
CA ASP A 175 8.13 -17.12 -1.17
C ASP A 175 9.24 -16.70 -2.18
N GLU A 176 8.93 -16.59 -3.48
CA GLU A 176 9.87 -16.09 -4.50
C GLU A 176 10.24 -14.60 -4.31
N LEU A 177 9.34 -13.80 -3.73
CA LEU A 177 9.58 -12.41 -3.38
C LEU A 177 10.43 -12.27 -2.10
N THR A 178 10.46 -13.28 -1.23
CA THR A 178 11.27 -13.27 0.00
C THR A 178 12.68 -13.80 -0.21
N ILE A 179 12.92 -14.63 -1.24
CA ILE A 179 14.24 -15.26 -1.48
C ILE A 179 15.17 -14.39 -2.35
N ASN A 180 14.64 -13.49 -3.19
CA ASN A 180 15.45 -12.70 -4.12
C ASN A 180 15.89 -11.31 -3.60
N GLY A 181 15.73 -11.02 -2.30
CA GLY A 181 16.19 -9.79 -1.65
C GLY A 181 17.68 -9.75 -1.26
N GLY A 182 18.53 -10.55 -1.91
CA GLY A 182 19.95 -10.70 -1.55
C GLY A 182 20.92 -10.11 -2.56
N GLY A 183 21.16 -8.79 -2.48
CA GLY A 183 22.37 -8.09 -2.98
C GLY A 183 22.62 -8.10 -4.49
N PRO A 184 23.47 -7.21 -5.03
CA PRO A 184 24.72 -6.73 -4.43
C PRO A 184 24.67 -5.36 -3.75
#